data_AF-A0A1A0RIR6-F1
#
_entry.id   AF-A0A1A0RIR6-F1
#
_cell.length_a   1.000
_cell.length_b   1.000
_cell.length_c   1.000
_cell.angle_alpha   90.00
_cell.angle_beta   90.00
_cell.angle_gamma   90.00
#
_symmetry.space_group_name_H-M   'P 1'
#
loop_
_entity.id
_entity.type
_entity.pdbx_description
1 polymer ?
#
loop_
_entity_poly.entity_id
_entity_poly.type
_entity_poly.pdbx_seq_one_letter_code
_entity_poly.pdbx_strand_id
1 'polypeptide(L)'
;MSRPEVATVTRLHDAQGQRTRTQRRVFGAATQLLDAHNDVSVPALAARAKMAPAALYAHFPSIEVVFAELYLDRVIQLPLDIDPTASTTCRVTEQLTALTLLMADEPRLARACTQALMSTDDEVVDDVRGRIAVEITRRISTALGGGAWPEVLATLEAVFWGALLQAQSGAMSYRQMARRLETMVALIVPGS
;
A
#
# COMPACT_ATOMS: atom_id res chain seq x y z
N MET A 1 -16.73 -3.07 -44.57
CA MET A 1 -16.78 -3.86 -43.32
C MET A 1 -15.85 -3.20 -42.32
N SER A 2 -16.36 -2.24 -41.54
CA SER A 2 -15.54 -1.40 -40.63
C SER A 2 -15.39 -2.07 -39.26
N ARG A 3 -14.15 -2.07 -38.76
CA ARG A 3 -13.66 -2.82 -37.60
C ARG A 3 -14.31 -2.37 -36.28
N PRO A 4 -14.87 -3.28 -35.46
CA PRO A 4 -15.37 -3.00 -34.11
C PRO A 4 -14.26 -2.80 -33.06
N GLU A 5 -13.00 -3.05 -33.42
CA GLU A 5 -11.84 -3.05 -32.51
C GLU A 5 -11.49 -1.64 -32.00
N VAL A 6 -11.64 -0.61 -32.84
CA VAL A 6 -11.26 0.78 -32.51
C VAL A 6 -12.23 1.41 -31.48
N ALA A 7 -13.52 1.08 -31.56
CA ALA A 7 -14.53 1.66 -30.65
C ALA A 7 -14.43 1.12 -29.22
N THR A 8 -13.98 -0.13 -29.05
CA THR A 8 -13.80 -0.76 -27.73
C THR A 8 -12.57 -0.22 -27.02
N VAL A 9 -11.46 0.00 -27.73
CA VAL A 9 -10.20 0.53 -27.17
C VAL A 9 -10.38 1.97 -26.67
N THR A 10 -11.07 2.83 -27.43
CA THR A 10 -11.33 4.21 -27.00
C THR A 10 -12.19 4.30 -25.73
N ARG A 11 -13.25 3.47 -25.63
CA ARG A 11 -14.12 3.44 -24.44
C ARG A 11 -13.40 2.96 -23.17
N LEU A 12 -12.50 1.99 -23.31
CA LEU A 12 -11.69 1.49 -22.18
C LEU A 12 -10.71 2.56 -21.69
N HIS A 13 -10.06 3.28 -22.60
CA HIS A 13 -9.17 4.39 -22.24
C HIS A 13 -9.90 5.54 -21.53
N ASP A 14 -11.09 5.90 -21.99
CA ASP A 14 -11.90 6.95 -21.36
C ASP A 14 -12.37 6.55 -19.96
N ALA A 15 -12.82 5.30 -19.78
CA ALA A 15 -13.23 4.77 -18.47
C ALA A 15 -12.05 4.71 -17.49
N GLN A 16 -10.88 4.28 -17.96
CA GLN A 16 -9.66 4.22 -17.15
C GLN A 16 -9.19 5.62 -16.75
N GLY A 17 -9.18 6.57 -17.70
CA GLY A 17 -8.83 7.96 -17.43
C GLY A 17 -9.78 8.62 -16.43
N GLN A 18 -11.08 8.33 -16.52
CA GLN A 18 -12.07 8.81 -15.55
C GLN A 18 -11.87 8.19 -14.16
N ARG A 19 -11.58 6.87 -14.09
CA ARG A 19 -11.30 6.19 -12.82
C ARG A 19 -10.08 6.78 -12.12
N THR A 20 -8.98 7.02 -12.84
CA THR A 20 -7.78 7.63 -12.29
C THR A 20 -8.03 9.05 -11.79
N ARG A 21 -8.82 9.87 -12.51
CA ARG A 21 -9.19 11.22 -12.05
C ARG A 21 -10.01 11.17 -10.76
N THR A 22 -10.98 10.27 -10.68
CA THR A 22 -11.77 10.07 -9.46
C THR A 22 -10.90 9.62 -8.29
N GLN A 23 -10.02 8.63 -8.50
CA GLN A 23 -9.07 8.17 -7.48
C GLN A 23 -8.20 9.31 -6.97
N ARG A 24 -7.53 10.06 -7.85
CA ARG A 24 -6.70 11.21 -7.46
C ARG A 24 -7.48 12.23 -6.63
N ARG A 25 -8.73 12.52 -7.00
CA ARG A 25 -9.58 13.47 -6.28
C ARG A 25 -9.96 12.96 -4.88
N VAL A 26 -10.36 11.69 -4.77
CA VAL A 26 -10.73 11.06 -3.49
C VAL A 26 -9.50 10.92 -2.58
N PHE A 27 -8.36 10.50 -3.11
CA PHE A 27 -7.11 10.35 -2.36
C PHE A 27 -6.57 11.70 -1.87
N GLY A 28 -6.64 12.74 -2.69
CA GLY A 28 -6.31 14.10 -2.26
C GLY A 28 -7.23 14.59 -1.14
N ALA A 29 -8.53 14.30 -1.24
CA ALA A 29 -9.49 14.64 -0.19
C ALA A 29 -9.25 13.88 1.13
N ALA A 30 -8.99 12.58 1.05
CA ALA A 30 -8.67 11.74 2.20
C ALA A 30 -7.37 12.21 2.89
N THR A 31 -6.34 12.51 2.12
CA THR A 31 -5.06 13.06 2.62
C THR A 31 -5.29 14.35 3.41
N GLN A 32 -6.00 15.32 2.84
CA GLN A 32 -6.24 16.58 3.53
C GLN A 32 -7.11 16.45 4.80
N LEU A 33 -7.97 15.42 4.88
CA LEU A 33 -8.75 15.17 6.09
C LEU A 33 -7.88 14.54 7.19
N LEU A 34 -6.96 13.66 6.81
CA LEU A 34 -5.94 13.08 7.71
C LEU A 34 -5.02 14.19 8.26
N ASP A 35 -4.48 15.05 7.40
CA ASP A 35 -3.60 16.17 7.78
C ASP A 35 -4.28 17.13 8.75
N ALA A 36 -5.57 17.39 8.54
CA ALA A 36 -6.37 18.27 9.38
C ALA A 36 -6.80 17.62 10.70
N HIS A 37 -6.34 16.41 11.00
CA HIS A 37 -6.67 15.65 12.20
C HIS A 37 -8.18 15.43 12.41
N ASN A 38 -8.97 15.46 11.33
CA ASN A 38 -10.40 15.21 11.38
C ASN A 38 -10.69 13.72 11.29
N ASP A 39 -11.81 13.28 11.87
CA ASP A 39 -12.35 11.97 11.56
C ASP A 39 -12.77 11.92 10.11
N VAL A 40 -12.27 10.91 9.39
CA VAL A 40 -12.68 10.68 8.03
C VAL A 40 -13.98 9.88 8.10
N SER A 41 -15.06 10.52 7.67
CA SER A 41 -16.35 9.87 7.46
C SER A 41 -16.70 9.95 5.98
N VAL A 42 -17.57 9.03 5.52
CA VAL A 42 -18.02 9.04 4.12
C VAL A 42 -18.62 10.40 3.71
N PRO A 43 -19.48 11.06 4.51
CA PRO A 43 -20.00 12.38 4.17
C PRO A 43 -18.91 13.46 4.08
N ALA A 44 -17.97 13.49 5.04
CA ALA A 44 -16.89 14.47 5.04
C ALA A 44 -15.94 14.27 3.84
N LEU A 45 -15.64 13.02 3.52
CA LEU A 45 -14.81 12.65 2.37
C LEU A 45 -15.50 13.00 1.05
N ALA A 46 -16.79 12.69 0.90
CA ALA A 46 -17.57 13.03 -0.30
C ALA A 46 -17.64 14.55 -0.49
N ALA A 47 -17.95 15.30 0.57
CA ALA A 47 -17.97 16.76 0.54
C ALA A 47 -16.62 17.35 0.13
N ARG A 48 -15.52 16.84 0.71
CA ARG A 48 -14.17 17.31 0.38
C ARG A 48 -13.74 16.95 -1.04
N ALA A 49 -14.10 15.75 -1.50
CA ALA A 49 -13.87 15.29 -2.87
C ALA A 49 -14.79 15.99 -3.88
N LYS A 50 -15.74 16.84 -3.45
CA LYS A 50 -16.76 17.47 -4.29
C LYS A 50 -17.56 16.42 -5.08
N MET A 51 -17.97 15.37 -4.37
CA MET A 51 -18.73 14.24 -4.90
C MET A 51 -20.01 14.03 -4.09
N ALA A 52 -21.05 13.54 -4.75
CA ALA A 52 -22.21 13.01 -4.03
C ALA A 52 -21.80 11.72 -3.27
N PRO A 53 -22.29 11.48 -2.04
CA PRO A 53 -21.98 10.25 -1.31
C PRO A 53 -22.28 8.96 -2.09
N ALA A 54 -23.40 8.91 -2.81
CA ALA A 54 -23.74 7.77 -3.66
C ALA A 54 -22.72 7.53 -4.79
N ALA A 55 -22.17 8.60 -5.37
CA ALA A 55 -21.13 8.49 -6.39
C ALA A 55 -19.81 8.01 -5.79
N LEU A 56 -19.50 8.40 -4.55
CA LEU A 56 -18.33 7.88 -3.83
C LEU A 56 -18.49 6.38 -3.56
N TYR A 57 -19.65 5.94 -3.04
CA TYR A 57 -19.94 4.53 -2.79
C TYR A 57 -19.88 3.65 -4.03
N ALA A 58 -20.27 4.18 -5.19
CA ALA A 58 -20.18 3.46 -6.47
C ALA A 58 -18.72 3.16 -6.89
N HIS A 59 -17.75 3.92 -6.39
CA HIS A 59 -16.33 3.72 -6.67
C HIS A 59 -15.58 3.04 -5.51
N PHE A 60 -15.99 3.31 -4.28
CA PHE A 60 -15.37 2.83 -3.05
C PHE A 60 -16.48 2.37 -2.11
N PRO A 61 -16.73 1.05 -2.01
CA PRO A 61 -17.87 0.54 -1.24
C PRO A 61 -17.79 0.84 0.26
N SER A 62 -16.58 1.07 0.77
CA SER A 62 -16.34 1.44 2.17
C SER A 62 -15.19 2.45 2.30
N ILE A 63 -15.08 3.06 3.47
CA ILE A 63 -13.99 3.99 3.77
C ILE A 63 -12.66 3.24 3.96
N GLU A 64 -12.73 1.99 4.43
CA GLU A 64 -11.61 1.06 4.55
C GLU A 64 -10.98 0.80 3.17
N VAL A 65 -11.81 0.62 2.13
CA VAL A 65 -11.30 0.51 0.74
C VAL A 65 -10.63 1.80 0.29
N VAL A 66 -11.16 2.97 0.62
CA VAL A 66 -10.49 4.24 0.29
C VAL A 66 -9.10 4.30 0.92
N PHE A 67 -8.98 3.93 2.18
CA PHE A 67 -7.70 3.96 2.88
C PHE A 67 -6.71 2.92 2.39
N ALA A 68 -7.16 1.70 2.13
CA ALA A 68 -6.33 0.65 1.56
C ALA A 68 -5.84 1.03 0.15
N GLU A 69 -6.72 1.56 -0.71
CA GLU A 69 -6.35 2.03 -2.04
C GLU A 69 -5.40 3.24 -1.99
N LEU A 70 -5.61 4.17 -1.06
CA LEU A 70 -4.70 5.29 -0.82
C LEU A 70 -3.32 4.81 -0.34
N TYR A 71 -3.28 3.82 0.56
CA TYR A 71 -2.03 3.22 1.00
C TYR A 71 -1.30 2.53 -0.16
N LEU A 72 -2.02 1.71 -0.94
CA LEU A 72 -1.47 1.06 -2.12
C LEU A 72 -0.91 2.08 -3.13
N ASP A 73 -1.66 3.17 -3.41
CA ASP A 73 -1.20 4.25 -4.29
C ASP A 73 0.13 4.82 -3.78
N ARG A 74 0.20 5.16 -2.48
CA ARG A 74 1.44 5.67 -1.87
C ARG A 74 2.59 4.67 -1.90
N VAL A 75 2.32 3.39 -1.63
CA VAL A 75 3.33 2.33 -1.73
C VAL A 75 3.84 2.22 -3.16
N ILE A 76 2.96 2.24 -4.18
CA ILE A 76 3.37 2.18 -5.59
C ILE A 76 4.22 3.39 -5.99
N GLN A 77 3.94 4.58 -5.43
CA GLN A 77 4.72 5.79 -5.70
C GLN A 77 6.08 5.84 -5.00
N LEU A 78 6.35 4.98 -4.01
CA LEU A 78 7.69 4.89 -3.42
C LEU A 78 8.69 4.45 -4.49
N PRO A 79 9.92 5.03 -4.53
CA PRO A 79 10.96 4.57 -5.42
C PRO A 79 11.22 3.06 -5.25
N LEU A 80 11.50 2.38 -6.37
CA LEU A 80 11.99 1.00 -6.41
C LEU A 80 13.32 0.98 -7.18
N ASP A 81 14.21 1.89 -6.81
CA ASP A 81 15.55 2.00 -7.37
C ASP A 81 16.47 1.07 -6.59
N ILE A 82 17.08 0.11 -7.28
CA ILE A 82 18.00 -0.84 -6.69
C ILE A 82 19.43 -0.43 -7.01
N ASP A 83 20.20 -0.02 -6.00
CA ASP A 83 21.64 0.18 -6.15
C ASP A 83 22.35 -1.18 -6.30
N PRO A 84 22.91 -1.50 -7.48
CA PRO A 84 23.58 -2.78 -7.70
C PRO A 84 24.90 -2.92 -6.91
N THR A 85 25.44 -1.83 -6.38
CA THR A 85 26.68 -1.82 -5.60
C THR A 85 26.44 -2.07 -4.11
N ALA A 86 25.20 -1.90 -3.65
CA ALA A 86 24.80 -2.15 -2.28
C ALA A 86 24.64 -3.65 -1.98
N SER A 87 24.90 -4.05 -0.74
CA SER A 87 24.67 -5.43 -0.29
C SER A 87 23.17 -5.77 -0.35
N THR A 88 22.84 -7.05 -0.52
CA THR A 88 21.44 -7.51 -0.51
C THR A 88 20.70 -7.11 0.77
N THR A 89 21.36 -7.22 1.92
CA THR A 89 20.82 -6.75 3.21
C THR A 89 20.45 -5.27 3.14
N CYS A 90 21.36 -4.41 2.65
CA CYS A 90 21.11 -2.97 2.53
C CYS A 90 19.92 -2.66 1.62
N ARG A 91 19.88 -3.28 0.43
CA ARG A 91 18.78 -3.11 -0.54
C ARG A 91 17.42 -3.50 0.03
N VAL A 92 17.34 -4.65 0.70
CA VAL A 92 16.09 -5.13 1.30
C VAL A 92 15.68 -4.24 2.48
N THR A 93 16.63 -3.88 3.35
CA THR A 93 16.38 -2.97 4.47
C THR A 93 15.83 -1.64 3.98
N GLU A 94 16.43 -1.03 2.95
CA GLU A 94 15.96 0.25 2.39
C GLU A 94 14.49 0.17 1.93
N GLN A 95 14.13 -0.86 1.17
CA GLN A 95 12.76 -1.04 0.71
C GLN A 95 11.76 -1.24 1.86
N LEU A 96 12.11 -2.07 2.85
CA LEU A 96 11.25 -2.31 4.01
C LEU A 96 11.15 -1.08 4.94
N THR A 97 12.24 -0.31 5.09
CA THR A 97 12.25 0.95 5.83
C THR A 97 11.38 1.99 5.14
N ALA A 98 11.42 2.11 3.81
CA ALA A 98 10.54 3.01 3.07
C ALA A 98 9.05 2.70 3.29
N LEU A 99 8.67 1.41 3.21
CA LEU A 99 7.30 0.96 3.48
C LEU A 99 6.84 1.30 4.91
N THR A 100 7.72 1.11 5.90
CA THR A 100 7.38 1.35 7.31
C THR A 100 7.37 2.82 7.69
N LEU A 101 8.21 3.66 7.09
CA LEU A 101 8.18 5.09 7.31
C LEU A 101 6.91 5.74 6.76
N LEU A 102 6.39 5.22 5.65
CA LEU A 102 5.08 5.64 5.14
C LEU A 102 3.96 5.48 6.18
N MET A 103 4.03 4.41 6.98
CA MET A 103 3.10 4.17 8.09
C MET A 103 3.41 5.03 9.32
N ALA A 104 4.68 5.36 9.54
CA ALA A 104 5.12 6.17 10.67
C ALA A 104 4.78 7.66 10.53
N ASP A 105 4.79 8.19 9.31
CA ASP A 105 4.47 9.59 9.03
C ASP A 105 2.96 9.84 9.03
N GLU A 106 2.15 8.81 8.75
CA GLU A 106 0.69 8.86 8.80
C GLU A 106 0.07 7.79 9.71
N PRO A 107 0.23 7.86 11.05
CA PRO A 107 -0.22 6.79 11.96
C PRO A 107 -1.73 6.49 11.89
N ARG A 108 -2.55 7.49 11.56
CA ARG A 108 -4.00 7.31 11.40
C ARG A 108 -4.35 6.50 10.16
N LEU A 109 -3.72 6.83 9.02
CA LEU A 109 -3.82 6.02 7.80
C LEU A 109 -3.33 4.60 8.08
N ALA A 110 -2.18 4.49 8.75
CA ALA A 110 -1.55 3.22 9.04
C ALA A 110 -2.46 2.31 9.88
N ARG A 111 -3.12 2.86 10.90
CA ARG A 111 -4.05 2.11 11.74
C ARG A 111 -5.32 1.68 10.99
N ALA A 112 -5.92 2.59 10.21
CA ALA A 112 -7.11 2.29 9.42
C ALA A 112 -6.82 1.26 8.32
N CYS A 113 -5.70 1.42 7.62
CA CYS A 113 -5.25 0.49 6.59
C CYS A 113 -4.85 -0.86 7.19
N THR A 114 -4.11 -0.89 8.30
CA THR A 114 -3.70 -2.17 8.91
C THR A 114 -4.91 -2.92 9.48
N GLN A 115 -5.89 -2.22 10.07
CA GLN A 115 -7.15 -2.84 10.48
C GLN A 115 -7.88 -3.46 9.28
N ALA A 116 -7.99 -2.72 8.17
CA ALA A 116 -8.58 -3.23 6.93
C ALA A 116 -7.80 -4.43 6.36
N LEU A 117 -6.47 -4.35 6.34
CA LEU A 117 -5.59 -5.40 5.85
C LEU A 117 -5.63 -6.67 6.71
N MET A 118 -5.87 -6.55 8.02
CA MET A 118 -5.90 -7.68 8.95
C MET A 118 -7.30 -8.25 9.19
N SER A 119 -8.36 -7.57 8.72
CA SER A 119 -9.73 -8.08 8.80
C SER A 119 -9.90 -9.28 7.87
N THR A 120 -10.13 -10.47 8.40
CA THR A 120 -10.30 -11.70 7.59
C THR A 120 -11.71 -11.88 7.04
N ASP A 121 -12.68 -11.13 7.56
CA ASP A 121 -14.11 -11.36 7.29
C ASP A 121 -14.72 -10.32 6.34
N ASP A 122 -13.89 -9.40 5.82
CA ASP A 122 -14.34 -8.29 4.98
C ASP A 122 -13.93 -8.49 3.52
N GLU A 123 -14.76 -9.21 2.77
CA GLU A 123 -14.58 -9.44 1.33
C GLU A 123 -14.40 -8.14 0.53
N VAL A 124 -14.86 -7.00 1.06
CA VAL A 124 -14.81 -5.70 0.40
C VAL A 124 -13.38 -5.20 0.25
N VAL A 125 -12.46 -5.60 1.15
CA VAL A 125 -11.04 -5.19 1.12
C VAL A 125 -10.10 -6.27 0.58
N ASP A 126 -10.60 -7.46 0.24
CA ASP A 126 -9.81 -8.61 -0.21
C ASP A 126 -8.98 -8.31 -1.47
N ASP A 127 -9.59 -7.66 -2.47
CA ASP A 127 -8.91 -7.30 -3.72
C ASP A 127 -7.71 -6.38 -3.47
N VAL A 128 -7.93 -5.29 -2.75
CA VAL A 128 -6.89 -4.29 -2.47
C VAL A 128 -5.82 -4.85 -1.52
N ARG A 129 -6.21 -5.69 -0.55
CA ARG A 129 -5.27 -6.42 0.32
C ARG A 129 -4.35 -7.32 -0.50
N GLY A 130 -4.89 -8.09 -1.44
CA GLY A 130 -4.10 -8.94 -2.34
C GLY A 130 -3.13 -8.12 -3.18
N ARG A 131 -3.56 -6.99 -3.74
CA ARG A 131 -2.70 -6.08 -4.51
C ARG A 131 -1.59 -5.45 -3.68
N ILE A 132 -1.85 -5.11 -2.42
CA ILE A 132 -0.83 -4.63 -1.48
C ILE A 132 0.19 -5.72 -1.19
N ALA A 133 -0.25 -6.96 -0.93
CA ALA A 133 0.65 -8.07 -0.71
C ALA A 133 1.55 -8.31 -1.93
N VAL A 134 0.98 -8.32 -3.14
CA VAL A 134 1.73 -8.46 -4.39
C VAL A 134 2.78 -7.36 -4.56
N GLU A 135 2.45 -6.11 -4.25
CA GLU A 135 3.41 -4.99 -4.35
C GLU A 135 4.54 -5.11 -3.32
N ILE A 136 4.25 -5.56 -2.09
CA ILE A 136 5.28 -5.83 -1.08
C ILE A 136 6.19 -6.98 -1.54
N THR A 137 5.62 -8.10 -2.01
CA THR A 137 6.36 -9.22 -2.61
C THR A 137 7.26 -8.75 -3.75
N ARG A 138 6.74 -7.91 -4.64
CA ARG A 138 7.48 -7.34 -5.76
C ARG A 138 8.69 -6.54 -5.28
N ARG A 139 8.53 -5.70 -4.25
CA ARG A 139 9.62 -4.88 -3.70
C ARG A 139 10.70 -5.75 -3.05
N ILE A 140 10.31 -6.71 -2.22
CA ILE A 140 11.27 -7.58 -1.52
C ILE A 140 12.01 -8.46 -2.54
N SER A 141 11.31 -9.09 -3.48
CA SER A 141 11.94 -9.91 -4.52
C SER A 141 12.87 -9.11 -5.43
N THR A 142 12.49 -7.89 -5.80
CA THR A 142 13.34 -7.00 -6.61
C THR A 142 14.61 -6.60 -5.85
N ALA A 143 14.51 -6.30 -4.55
CA ALA A 143 15.66 -5.96 -3.71
C ALA A 143 16.59 -7.15 -3.43
N LEU A 144 16.02 -8.35 -3.29
CA LEU A 144 16.79 -9.60 -3.17
C LEU A 144 17.60 -9.87 -4.45
N GLY A 145 17.02 -9.58 -5.61
CA GLY A 145 17.63 -9.82 -6.92
C GLY A 145 17.49 -11.27 -7.39
N GLY A 146 18.04 -11.54 -8.57
CA GLY A 146 17.98 -12.88 -9.18
C GLY A 146 18.75 -13.94 -8.38
N GLY A 147 18.17 -15.13 -8.26
CA GLY A 147 18.81 -16.29 -7.61
C GLY A 147 18.59 -16.39 -6.10
N ALA A 148 17.85 -15.46 -5.50
CA ALA A 148 17.43 -15.58 -4.11
C ALA A 148 16.52 -16.80 -3.90
N TRP A 149 16.71 -17.52 -2.79
CA TRP A 149 15.89 -18.67 -2.45
C TRP A 149 14.46 -18.22 -2.10
N PRO A 150 13.42 -18.91 -2.60
CA PRO A 150 12.03 -18.60 -2.27
C PRO A 150 11.75 -18.55 -0.77
N GLU A 151 12.44 -19.36 0.02
CA GLU A 151 12.33 -19.42 1.47
C GLU A 151 12.80 -18.14 2.15
N VAL A 152 13.81 -17.46 1.59
CA VAL A 152 14.31 -16.17 2.09
C VAL A 152 13.26 -15.09 1.88
N LEU A 153 12.65 -15.04 0.68
CA LEU A 153 11.54 -14.14 0.38
C LEU A 153 10.36 -14.37 1.33
N ALA A 154 9.90 -15.61 1.45
CA ALA A 154 8.77 -15.96 2.32
C ALA A 154 9.05 -15.61 3.80
N THR A 155 10.29 -15.81 4.27
CA THR A 155 10.69 -15.45 5.63
C THR A 155 10.68 -13.93 5.85
N LEU A 156 11.17 -13.15 4.88
CA LEU A 156 11.15 -11.69 4.95
C LEU A 156 9.72 -11.14 4.92
N GLU A 157 8.84 -11.71 4.11
CA GLU A 157 7.41 -11.36 4.08
C GLU A 157 6.75 -11.66 5.43
N ALA A 158 6.96 -12.86 5.99
CA ALA A 158 6.42 -13.24 7.29
C ALA A 158 6.89 -12.30 8.40
N VAL A 159 8.17 -11.91 8.39
CA VAL A 159 8.73 -10.95 9.34
C VAL A 159 8.11 -9.56 9.18
N PHE A 160 7.96 -9.07 7.95
CA PHE A 160 7.34 -7.77 7.70
C PHE A 160 5.90 -7.74 8.23
N TRP A 161 5.08 -8.74 7.88
CA TRP A 161 3.69 -8.83 8.34
C TRP A 161 3.59 -9.02 9.86
N GLY A 162 4.46 -9.85 10.45
CA GLY A 162 4.50 -10.05 11.90
C GLY A 162 4.88 -8.76 12.66
N ALA A 163 5.84 -8.00 12.14
CA ALA A 163 6.22 -6.73 12.72
C ALA A 163 5.14 -5.65 12.54
N LEU A 164 4.42 -5.67 11.41
CA LEU A 164 3.27 -4.80 11.17
C LEU A 164 2.14 -5.08 12.18
N LEU A 165 1.84 -6.36 12.42
CA LEU A 165 0.84 -6.78 13.39
C LEU A 165 1.19 -6.34 14.82
N GLN A 166 2.47 -6.46 15.20
CA GLN A 166 2.95 -5.97 16.50
C GLN A 166 2.88 -4.44 16.60
N ALA A 167 3.09 -3.72 15.51
CA ALA A 167 2.93 -2.27 15.51
C ALA A 167 1.46 -1.87 15.70
N GLN A 168 0.55 -2.57 15.02
CA GLN A 168 -0.89 -2.35 15.14
C GLN A 168 -1.44 -2.65 16.53
N SER A 169 -0.93 -3.69 17.20
CA SER A 169 -1.34 -4.04 18.57
C SER A 169 -0.80 -3.09 19.64
N GLY A 170 0.04 -2.12 19.25
CA GLY A 170 0.70 -1.20 20.17
C GLY A 170 1.92 -1.78 20.88
N ALA A 171 2.33 -3.02 20.54
CA ALA A 171 3.53 -3.63 21.10
C ALA A 171 4.82 -2.95 20.62
N MET A 172 4.76 -2.24 19.48
CA MET A 172 5.82 -1.33 19.02
C MET A 172 5.26 -0.17 18.21
N SER A 173 6.03 0.91 18.07
CA SER A 173 5.75 1.98 17.10
C SER A 173 6.26 1.62 15.69
N TYR A 174 5.68 2.21 14.64
CA TYR A 174 6.17 2.05 13.26
C TYR A 174 7.65 2.49 13.09
N ARG A 175 8.10 3.52 13.84
CA ARG A 175 9.54 3.89 13.84
C ARG A 175 10.42 2.83 14.52
N GLN A 176 9.93 2.14 15.54
CA GLN A 176 10.64 1.00 16.13
C GLN A 176 10.65 -0.20 15.17
N MET A 177 9.54 -0.44 14.46
CA MET A 177 9.48 -1.46 13.40
C MET A 177 10.55 -1.21 12.34
N ALA A 178 10.65 0.02 11.81
CA ALA A 178 11.65 0.39 10.81
C ALA A 178 13.09 0.06 11.26
N ARG A 179 13.43 0.36 12.52
CA ARG A 179 14.75 0.03 13.11
C ARG A 179 14.95 -1.47 13.33
N ARG A 180 13.92 -2.20 13.74
CA ARG A 180 14.01 -3.65 14.01
C ARG A 180 14.15 -4.46 12.72
N LEU A 181 13.51 -4.00 11.64
CA LEU A 181 13.59 -4.68 10.34
C LEU A 181 15.01 -4.77 9.82
N GLU A 182 15.85 -3.75 10.01
CA GLU A 182 17.27 -3.82 9.68
C GLU A 182 17.97 -5.02 10.36
N THR A 183 17.78 -5.17 11.67
CA THR A 183 18.35 -6.31 12.42
C THR A 183 17.78 -7.64 11.94
N MET A 184 16.47 -7.72 11.69
CA MET A 184 15.82 -8.96 11.25
C MET A 184 16.30 -9.37 9.85
N VAL A 185 16.42 -8.42 8.92
CA VAL A 185 16.94 -8.67 7.56
C VAL A 185 18.37 -9.18 7.63
N ALA A 186 19.23 -8.58 8.47
CA ALA A 186 20.62 -9.01 8.63
C ALA A 186 20.78 -10.44 9.20
N LEU A 187 19.77 -10.95 9.93
CA LEU A 187 19.75 -12.33 10.41
C LEU A 187 19.27 -13.34 9.36
N ILE A 188 18.45 -12.90 8.40
CA ILE A 188 17.82 -13.76 7.39
C ILE A 188 18.65 -13.81 6.12
N VAL A 189 19.11 -12.64 5.66
CA VAL A 189 19.95 -12.51 4.47
C VAL A 189 21.39 -12.71 4.92
N PRO A 190 22.04 -13.83 4.55
CA PRO A 190 23.43 -14.05 4.93
C PRO A 190 24.28 -12.88 4.43
N GLY A 191 25.11 -12.32 5.33
CA GLY A 191 26.06 -11.28 4.97
C GLY A 191 27.04 -11.82 3.93
N SER A 192 26.94 -11.31 2.71
CA SER A 192 27.95 -11.48 1.67
C SER A 192 29.09 -10.50 1.88
#